data_AF-M4BXF5-F1
#
_entry.id   AF-M4BXF5-F1
#
_cell.length_a   1.000
_cell.length_b   1.000
_cell.length_c   1.000
_cell.angle_alpha   90.00
_cell.angle_beta   90.00
_cell.angle_gamma   90.00
#
_symmetry.space_group_name_H-M   'P 1'
#
loop_
_entity.id
_entity.type
_entity.pdbx_description
1 polymer ?
#
loop_
_entity_poly.entity_id
_entity_poly.type
_entity_poly.pdbx_seq_one_letter_code
_entity_poly.pdbx_strand_id
1 'polypeptide(L)'
;MALSLYRRILRVARTWEGGCVEQKWIRDEARRRFEDNRSLSDAAAIEEAVREGHNQVDVALHYKICYPRPQYVDPGTMGGESNFRRQSSRDNTRRGRLHKSKVQSQFRSDGR
;
A
#
# COMPACT_ATOMS: atom_id res chain seq x y z
N MET A 1 -25.59 9.85 -6.54
CA MET A 1 -24.96 9.03 -5.48
C MET A 1 -23.84 8.15 -6.05
N ALA A 2 -24.13 7.03 -6.72
CA ALA A 2 -23.10 6.12 -7.23
C ALA A 2 -22.25 6.71 -8.38
N LEU A 3 -22.87 7.34 -9.39
CA LEU A 3 -22.13 7.95 -10.50
C LEU A 3 -21.22 9.11 -10.07
N SER A 4 -21.61 9.86 -9.04
CA SER A 4 -20.77 10.93 -8.48
C SER A 4 -19.53 10.36 -7.80
N LEU A 5 -19.66 9.27 -7.04
CA LEU A 5 -18.52 8.53 -6.49
C LEU A 5 -17.63 7.99 -7.61
N TYR A 6 -18.18 7.33 -8.63
CA TYR A 6 -17.39 6.78 -9.74
C TYR A 6 -16.56 7.87 -10.45
N ARG A 7 -17.19 9.01 -10.77
CA ARG A 7 -16.49 10.17 -11.35
C ARG A 7 -15.42 10.73 -10.43
N ARG A 8 -15.66 10.76 -9.11
CA ARG A 8 -14.67 11.17 -8.11
C ARG A 8 -13.45 10.25 -8.15
N ILE A 9 -13.66 8.92 -8.16
CA ILE A 9 -12.57 7.94 -8.23
C ILE A 9 -11.76 8.12 -9.53
N LEU A 10 -12.41 8.31 -10.68
CA LEU A 10 -11.70 8.54 -11.94
C LEU A 10 -10.89 9.84 -11.95
N ARG A 11 -11.35 10.90 -11.28
CA ARG A 11 -10.56 12.14 -11.11
C ARG A 11 -9.33 11.88 -10.25
N VAL A 12 -9.50 11.16 -9.13
CA VAL A 12 -8.39 10.76 -8.25
C VAL A 12 -7.37 9.93 -9.05
N ALA A 13 -7.82 8.93 -9.81
CA ALA A 13 -6.96 8.11 -10.66
C ALA A 13 -6.25 8.89 -11.78
N ARG A 14 -6.69 10.10 -12.13
CA ARG A 14 -6.02 10.96 -13.12
C ARG A 14 -4.94 11.84 -12.47
N THR A 15 -5.17 12.27 -11.24
CA THR A 15 -4.26 13.14 -10.48
C THR A 15 -3.40 12.38 -9.47
N TRP A 16 -3.41 11.05 -9.51
CA TRP A 16 -2.68 10.23 -8.57
C TRP A 16 -1.16 10.29 -8.83
N GLU A 17 -0.40 10.54 -7.76
CA GLU A 17 1.05 10.81 -7.80
C GLU A 17 1.89 9.54 -8.08
N GLY A 18 1.40 8.34 -7.74
CA GLY A 18 2.13 7.07 -7.87
C GLY A 18 2.31 6.51 -9.29
N GLY A 19 2.09 7.32 -10.33
CA GLY A 19 2.38 6.96 -11.72
C GLY A 19 1.35 6.05 -12.40
N CYS A 20 1.63 5.68 -13.65
CA CYS A 20 0.66 5.07 -14.56
C CYS A 20 0.12 3.70 -14.10
N VAL A 21 0.92 2.92 -13.39
CA VAL A 21 0.54 1.59 -12.88
C VAL A 21 -0.54 1.72 -11.79
N GLU A 22 -0.31 2.58 -10.80
CA GLU A 22 -1.28 2.84 -9.72
C GLU A 22 -2.54 3.51 -10.26
N GLN A 23 -2.38 4.47 -11.17
CA GLN A 23 -3.52 5.10 -11.84
C GLN A 23 -4.40 4.09 -12.58
N LYS A 24 -3.79 3.14 -13.31
CA LYS A 24 -4.52 2.05 -13.97
C LYS A 24 -5.21 1.16 -12.95
N TRP A 25 -4.50 0.77 -11.90
CA TRP A 25 -5.04 -0.07 -10.84
C TRP A 25 -6.28 0.55 -10.20
N ILE A 26 -6.28 1.85 -9.88
CA ILE A 26 -7.45 2.54 -9.31
C ILE A 26 -8.65 2.47 -10.26
N ARG A 27 -8.44 2.64 -11.57
CA ARG A 27 -9.53 2.57 -12.57
C ARG A 27 -10.10 1.16 -12.68
N ASP A 28 -9.22 0.16 -12.72
CA ASP A 28 -9.60 -1.24 -12.86
C ASP A 28 -10.33 -1.73 -11.60
N GLU A 29 -9.85 -1.37 -10.41
CA GLU A 29 -10.51 -1.69 -9.15
C GLU A 29 -11.86 -0.98 -9.01
N ALA A 30 -11.95 0.30 -9.41
CA ALA A 30 -13.22 1.01 -9.43
C ALA A 30 -14.25 0.32 -10.33
N ARG A 31 -13.85 -0.09 -11.54
CA ARG A 31 -14.73 -0.84 -12.44
C ARG A 31 -15.18 -2.15 -11.80
N ARG A 32 -14.24 -2.94 -11.27
CA ARG A 32 -14.53 -4.23 -10.65
C ARG A 32 -15.54 -4.08 -9.51
N ARG A 33 -15.33 -3.15 -8.59
CA ARG A 33 -16.22 -2.91 -7.45
C ARG A 33 -17.63 -2.49 -7.88
N PHE A 34 -17.78 -1.70 -8.93
CA PHE A 34 -19.09 -1.29 -9.42
C PHE A 34 -19.82 -2.44 -10.15
N GLU A 35 -19.08 -3.28 -10.89
CA GLU A 35 -19.66 -4.47 -11.51
C GLU A 35 -20.07 -5.52 -10.45
N ASP A 36 -19.25 -5.73 -9.41
CA ASP A 36 -19.57 -6.65 -8.30
C ASP A 36 -20.88 -6.26 -7.59
N ASN A 37 -21.21 -4.96 -7.55
CA ASN A 37 -22.44 -4.43 -6.96
C ASN A 37 -23.58 -4.21 -7.97
N ARG A 38 -23.44 -4.66 -9.23
CA ARG A 38 -24.40 -4.36 -10.30
C ARG A 38 -25.81 -4.89 -10.04
N SER A 39 -25.93 -6.03 -9.35
CA SER A 39 -27.22 -6.63 -9.00
C SER A 39 -27.78 -6.14 -7.67
N LEU A 40 -27.12 -5.20 -6.99
CA LEU A 40 -27.59 -4.66 -5.72
C LEU A 40 -28.83 -3.79 -5.96
N SER A 41 -29.96 -4.20 -5.41
CA SER A 41 -31.26 -3.54 -5.59
C SER A 41 -31.82 -2.93 -4.31
N ASP A 42 -31.31 -3.33 -3.15
CA ASP A 42 -31.71 -2.77 -1.86
C ASP A 42 -31.15 -1.35 -1.70
N ALA A 43 -32.03 -0.38 -1.44
CA ALA A 43 -31.67 1.03 -1.36
C ALA A 43 -30.70 1.31 -0.20
N ALA A 44 -30.92 0.69 0.97
CA ALA A 44 -30.07 0.87 2.13
C ALA A 44 -28.66 0.32 1.89
N ALA A 45 -28.57 -0.89 1.30
CA ALA A 45 -27.28 -1.46 0.91
C ALA A 45 -26.55 -0.62 -0.14
N ILE A 46 -27.25 -0.03 -1.11
CA ILE A 46 -26.63 0.87 -2.12
C ILE A 46 -26.06 2.11 -1.44
N GLU A 47 -26.81 2.74 -0.52
CA GLU A 47 -26.32 3.91 0.21
C GLU A 47 -25.08 3.59 1.03
N GLU A 48 -25.10 2.46 1.73
CA GLU A 48 -23.96 2.00 2.52
C GLU A 48 -22.73 1.71 1.65
N ALA A 49 -22.90 1.02 0.51
CA ALA A 49 -21.80 0.76 -0.42
C ALA A 49 -21.20 2.05 -1.01
N VAL A 50 -22.03 3.05 -1.31
CA VAL A 50 -21.56 4.38 -1.77
C VAL A 50 -20.83 5.12 -0.65
N ARG A 51 -21.33 5.05 0.59
CA ARG A 51 -20.69 5.64 1.78
C ARG A 51 -19.33 5.02 2.04
N GLU A 52 -19.24 3.69 2.02
CA GLU A 52 -17.98 2.95 2.17
C GLU A 52 -17.00 3.30 1.06
N GLY A 53 -17.45 3.38 -0.19
CA GLY A 53 -16.61 3.78 -1.31
C GLY A 53 -16.04 5.20 -1.17
N HIS A 54 -16.81 6.15 -0.63
CA HIS A 54 -16.30 7.47 -0.29
C HIS A 54 -15.23 7.41 0.79
N ASN A 55 -15.50 6.70 1.89
CA ASN A 55 -14.53 6.52 2.98
C ASN A 55 -13.22 5.91 2.48
N GLN A 56 -13.29 4.90 1.59
CA GLN A 56 -12.10 4.26 1.03
C GLN A 56 -11.27 5.24 0.20
N VAL A 57 -11.91 6.11 -0.60
CA VAL A 57 -11.20 7.16 -1.35
C VAL A 57 -10.51 8.15 -0.41
N ASP A 58 -11.17 8.54 0.69
CA ASP A 58 -10.60 9.44 1.70
C ASP A 58 -9.39 8.83 2.40
N VAL A 59 -9.48 7.55 2.80
CA VAL A 59 -8.36 6.78 3.38
C VAL A 59 -7.20 6.69 2.40
N ALA A 60 -7.46 6.38 1.12
CA ALA A 60 -6.43 6.30 0.10
C ALA A 60 -5.70 7.63 -0.08
N LEU A 61 -6.44 8.74 -0.15
CA LEU A 61 -5.87 10.08 -0.29
C LEU A 61 -5.06 10.51 0.94
N HIS A 62 -5.55 10.20 2.15
CA HIS A 62 -4.88 10.55 3.39
C HIS A 62 -3.55 9.82 3.56
N TYR A 63 -3.52 8.51 3.26
CA TYR A 63 -2.32 7.69 3.42
C TYR A 63 -1.44 7.60 2.16
N LYS A 64 -1.91 8.11 1.02
CA LYS A 64 -1.24 7.98 -0.28
C LYS A 64 -1.00 6.51 -0.67
N ILE A 65 -1.96 5.64 -0.36
CA ILE A 65 -1.92 4.20 -0.67
C ILE A 65 -3.18 3.86 -1.46
N CYS A 66 -3.04 3.42 -2.71
CA CYS A 66 -4.19 3.02 -3.53
C CYS A 66 -4.60 1.56 -3.26
N TYR A 67 -3.66 0.69 -2.95
CA TYR A 67 -3.87 -0.74 -2.74
C TYR A 67 -4.66 -1.06 -1.46
N PRO A 68 -5.39 -2.19 -1.43
CA PRO A 68 -6.00 -2.67 -0.19
C PRO A 68 -4.91 -2.91 0.85
N ARG A 69 -5.10 -2.38 2.06
CA ARG A 69 -4.22 -2.70 3.18
C ARG A 69 -4.39 -4.18 3.54
N PRO A 70 -3.30 -4.93 3.74
CA PRO A 70 -3.38 -6.27 4.31
C PRO A 70 -4.15 -6.21 5.63
N GLN A 71 -5.06 -7.16 5.85
CA GLN A 71 -5.70 -7.29 7.15
C GLN A 71 -4.63 -7.54 8.21
N TYR A 72 -4.68 -6.77 9.30
CA TYR A 72 -3.82 -7.01 10.44
C TYR A 72 -4.16 -8.38 11.01
N VAL A 73 -3.24 -9.30 10.84
CA VAL A 73 -3.26 -10.60 11.48
C VAL A 73 -2.33 -10.50 12.67
N ASP A 74 -2.74 -11.08 13.79
CA ASP A 74 -1.91 -11.08 14.98
C ASP A 74 -0.50 -11.59 14.64
N PRO A 75 0.56 -10.97 15.17
CA PRO A 75 1.94 -11.31 14.82
C PRO A 75 2.30 -12.80 15.01
N GLY A 76 1.52 -13.56 15.79
CA GLY A 76 1.66 -15.00 15.99
C GLY A 76 0.95 -15.88 14.95
N THR A 77 0.11 -15.31 14.08
CA THR A 77 -0.74 -16.04 13.11
C THR A 77 -0.14 -16.03 11.71
N MET A 78 0.69 -15.04 11.36
CA MET A 78 1.52 -15.10 10.16
C MET A 78 2.64 -16.10 10.38
N GLY A 79 2.64 -17.20 9.63
CA GLY A 79 3.72 -18.19 9.60
C GLY A 79 5.02 -17.60 9.06
N GLY A 80 5.69 -16.78 9.87
CA GLY A 80 7.14 -16.71 9.84
C GLY A 80 7.67 -18.02 10.43
N GLU A 81 8.82 -18.49 9.93
CA GLU A 81 9.46 -19.70 10.46
C GLU A 81 9.45 -19.66 11.99
N SER A 82 9.00 -20.74 12.64
CA SER A 82 9.05 -20.89 14.10
C SER A 82 10.46 -20.69 14.66
N ASN A 83 11.46 -20.74 13.79
CA ASN A 83 12.82 -20.29 14.02
C ASN A 83 13.02 -18.82 13.61
N PHE A 84 12.41 -17.87 14.34
CA PHE A 84 12.87 -16.46 14.38
C PHE A 84 14.25 -16.36 15.06
N ARG A 85 15.21 -17.19 14.64
CA ARG A 85 16.58 -17.16 15.13
C ARG A 85 17.32 -16.16 14.28
N ARG A 86 17.82 -15.11 14.94
CA ARG A 86 18.82 -14.21 14.37
C ARG A 86 19.97 -15.04 13.79
N GLN A 87 20.01 -15.19 12.46
CA GLN A 87 21.08 -15.90 11.72
C GLN A 87 22.39 -15.09 11.67
N SER A 88 22.41 -13.89 12.26
CA SER A 88 23.64 -13.11 12.36
C SER A 88 24.53 -13.69 13.47
N SER A 89 25.57 -14.43 13.09
CA SER A 89 26.68 -14.73 14.01
C SER A 89 27.50 -13.46 14.28
N ARG A 90 28.22 -13.44 15.42
CA ARG A 90 29.14 -12.33 15.76
C ARG A 90 30.16 -12.07 14.65
N ASP A 91 30.61 -13.13 13.96
CA ASP A 91 31.52 -13.03 12.83
C ASP A 91 30.85 -12.32 11.64
N ASN A 92 29.59 -12.62 11.36
CA ASN A 92 28.86 -11.99 10.27
C ASN A 92 28.60 -10.50 10.56
N THR A 93 28.30 -10.14 11.80
CA THR A 93 28.18 -8.75 12.25
C THR A 93 29.52 -8.00 12.17
N ARG A 94 30.64 -8.65 12.53
CA ARG A 94 31.99 -8.07 12.45
C ARG A 94 32.41 -7.83 11.00
N ARG A 95 32.18 -8.81 10.11
CA ARG A 95 32.44 -8.68 8.66
C ARG A 95 31.61 -7.54 8.04
N GLY A 96 30.32 -7.45 8.37
CA GLY A 96 29.46 -6.35 7.92
C GLY A 96 29.93 -4.97 8.43
N ARG A 97 30.38 -4.89 9.69
CA ARG A 97 30.94 -3.65 10.27
C ARG A 97 32.23 -3.21 9.55
N LEU A 98 33.15 -4.14 9.30
CA LEU A 98 34.41 -3.87 8.59
C LEU A 98 34.18 -3.44 7.13
N HIS A 99 33.21 -4.06 6.45
CA HIS A 99 32.82 -3.66 5.11
C HIS A 99 32.28 -2.22 5.09
N LYS A 100 31.37 -1.89 6.04
CA LYS A 100 30.82 -0.54 6.16
C LYS A 100 31.88 0.51 6.48
N SER A 101 32.84 0.22 7.35
CA SER A 101 33.91 1.17 7.68
C SER A 101 34.84 1.43 6.49
N LYS A 102 35.18 0.39 5.71
CA LYS A 102 36.02 0.51 4.51
C LYS A 102 35.35 1.35 3.42
N VAL A 103 34.06 1.10 3.18
CA VAL A 103 33.26 1.89 2.24
C VAL A 103 33.17 3.34 2.72
N GLN A 104 32.88 3.59 4.01
CA GLN A 104 32.81 4.96 4.54
C GLN A 104 34.14 5.71 4.44
N SER A 105 35.28 5.05 4.66
CA SER A 105 36.59 5.70 4.48
C SER A 105 36.89 6.12 3.04
N GLN A 106 36.33 5.42 2.04
CA GLN A 106 36.51 5.78 0.63
C GLN A 106 35.76 7.07 0.23
N PHE A 107 34.74 7.46 1.00
CA PHE A 107 33.93 8.66 0.74
C PHE A 107 34.26 9.84 1.66
N ARG A 108 35.25 9.70 2.56
CA ARG A 108 35.76 10.85 3.30
C ARG A 108 36.69 11.62 2.34
N SER A 109 36.21 12.73 1.80
CA SER A 109 37.06 13.71 1.14
C SER A 109 38.06 14.26 2.17
N ASP A 110 39.36 14.14 1.90
CA ASP A 110 40.39 14.87 2.64
C ASP A 110 40.10 16.37 2.48
N GLY A 111 39.49 16.96 3.49
CA GLY A 111 39.26 18.40 3.56
C GLY A 111 40.61 19.10 3.68
N ARG A 112 40.98 19.84 2.64
CA ARG A 112 41.86 21.01 2.75
C ARG A 112 41.01 22.24 3.02
#